data_AF-A0A7Z9KB06-F1
#
_entry.id   AF-A0A7Z9KB06-F1
#
_cell.length_a   1.000
_cell.length_b   1.000
_cell.length_c   1.000
_cell.angle_alpha   90.00
_cell.angle_beta   90.00
_cell.angle_gamma   90.00
#
_symmetry.space_group_name_H-M   'P 1'
#
loop_
_entity.id
_entity.type
_entity.pdbx_description
1 polymer ?
#
loop_
_entity_poly.entity_id
_entity_poly.type
_entity_poly.pdbx_seq_one_letter_code
_entity_poly.pdbx_strand_id
1 'polypeptide(L)' 'MPSRPFTPRAHCNACGSLDTTWNVSKGEGEVYTFSVIMQSRHPAFKDIGPYALAYVDLDEGFR' A
#
# COMPACT_ATOMS: atom_id res chain seq x y z
N MET A 1 -18.24 9.83 2.48
CA MET A 1 -18.13 8.72 1.51
C MET A 1 -17.44 7.57 2.23
N PRO A 2 -17.93 6.32 2.18
CA PRO A 2 -17.32 5.23 2.93
C PRO A 2 -15.91 5.00 2.40
N SER A 3 -14.93 5.02 3.30
CA SER A 3 -13.52 4.78 3.00
C SER A 3 -13.36 3.38 2.40
N ARG A 4 -12.88 3.32 1.16
CA ARG A 4 -12.54 2.03 0.55
C ARG A 4 -11.30 1.48 1.24
N PRO A 5 -11.25 0.18 1.56
CA PRO A 5 -10.01 -0.45 2.01
C PRO A 5 -9.17 -0.84 0.79
N PHE A 6 -7.88 -0.48 0.79
CA PHE A 6 -6.92 -0.93 -0.23
C PHE A 6 -6.60 -2.43 -0.12
N THR A 7 -6.60 -2.97 1.11
CA THR A 7 -6.46 -4.41 1.33
C THR A 7 -7.74 -5.13 0.91
N PRO A 8 -7.69 -6.11 -0.01
CA PRO A 8 -8.87 -6.84 -0.44
C PRO A 8 -9.47 -7.55 0.77
N ARG A 9 -10.71 -7.20 1.09
CA ARG A 9 -11.46 -7.71 2.24
C ARG A 9 -12.79 -8.27 1.77
N ALA A 10 -13.20 -9.38 2.38
CA ALA A 10 -14.46 -10.04 2.08
C ALA A 10 -15.68 -9.25 2.59
N HIS A 11 -15.50 -8.35 3.56
CA HIS A 11 -16.59 -7.58 4.17
C HIS A 11 -16.24 -6.08 4.23
N CYS A 12 -17.25 -5.23 4.07
CA CYS A 12 -17.13 -3.80 4.20
C CYS A 12 -17.01 -3.37 5.67
N ASN A 13 -16.02 -2.53 6.00
CA ASN A 13 -15.78 -2.07 7.38
C ASN A 13 -16.84 -1.09 7.92
N ALA A 14 -17.58 -0.43 7.02
CA ALA A 14 -18.58 0.55 7.40
C ALA A 14 -19.97 -0.06 7.65
N CYS A 15 -20.30 -1.15 6.95
CA CYS A 15 -21.66 -1.73 6.97
C CYS A 15 -21.71 -3.26 7.13
N GLY A 16 -20.57 -3.96 7.15
CA GLY A 16 -20.51 -5.42 7.25
C GLY A 16 -21.03 -6.18 6.03
N SER A 17 -21.44 -5.48 4.96
CA SER A 17 -21.90 -6.11 3.72
C SER A 17 -20.78 -6.89 3.03
N LEU A 18 -21.15 -8.03 2.44
CA LEU A 18 -20.29 -8.86 1.60
C LEU A 18 -20.29 -8.40 0.12
N ASP A 19 -21.09 -7.38 -0.21
CA ASP A 19 -21.14 -6.78 -1.53
C ASP A 19 -19.93 -5.85 -1.75
N THR A 20 -18.75 -6.46 -1.87
CA THR A 20 -17.50 -5.77 -2.17
C THR A 20 -17.16 -5.93 -3.65
N THR A 21 -16.77 -4.83 -4.29
CA THR A 21 -16.35 -4.83 -5.69
C THR A 21 -14.84 -4.62 -5.80
N TRP A 22 -14.21 -5.31 -6.74
CA TRP A 22 -12.83 -5.05 -7.13
C TRP A 22 -12.74 -3.72 -7.85
N ASN A 23 -11.75 -2.94 -7.47
CA ASN A 23 -11.52 -1.66 -8.10
C ASN A 23 -10.03 -1.42 -8.24
N VAL A 24 -9.66 -0.89 -9.39
CA VAL A 24 -8.27 -0.74 -9.77
C VAL A 24 -7.71 0.55 -9.18
N SER A 25 -6.54 0.41 -8.55
CA SER A 25 -5.60 1.47 -8.21
C SER A 25 -5.45 2.49 -9.34
N LYS A 26 -5.69 3.81 -9.16
CA LYS A 26 -5.18 4.79 -10.14
C LYS A 26 -3.64 4.81 -10.21
N GLY A 27 -2.98 4.35 -9.14
CA GLY A 27 -1.52 4.29 -9.06
C GLY A 27 -0.86 5.66 -8.83
N GLU A 28 -1.66 6.69 -8.54
CA GLU A 28 -1.21 8.04 -8.22
C GLU A 28 -1.18 8.21 -6.70
N GLY A 29 -0.09 8.76 -6.18
CA GLY A 29 0.12 8.96 -4.75
C GLY A 29 1.40 9.73 -4.44
N GLU A 30 1.46 10.30 -3.25
CA GLU A 30 2.57 11.10 -2.76
C GLU A 30 3.43 10.28 -1.79
N VAL A 31 4.75 10.44 -1.85
CA VAL A 31 5.66 9.78 -0.89
C VAL A 31 5.54 10.47 0.47
N TYR A 32 4.83 9.83 1.40
CA TYR A 32 4.70 10.33 2.77
C TYR A 32 6.03 10.27 3.51
N THR A 33 6.70 9.12 3.47
CA THR A 33 8.03 8.95 4.06
C THR A 33 8.79 7.86 3.36
N PHE A 34 10.11 7.95 3.37
CA PHE A 34 10.97 6.92 2.82
C PHE A 34 12.16 6.64 3.72
N SER A 35 12.68 5.42 3.62
CA SER A 35 13.87 4.96 4.32
C SER A 35 14.76 4.22 3.33
N VAL A 36 16.03 4.59 3.28
CA VAL A 36 17.01 3.93 2.41
C VAL A 36 17.70 2.83 3.19
N ILE A 37 17.48 1.58 2.79
CA ILE A 37 18.14 0.42 3.37
C ILE A 37 19.49 0.26 2.67
N MET A 38 20.55 0.71 3.32
CA MET A 38 21.93 0.55 2.84
C MET A 38 22.49 -0.86 3.05
N GLN A 39 22.02 -1.56 4.08
CA GLN A 39 22.43 -2.93 4.41
C GLN A 39 21.21 -3.81 4.65
N SER A 40 20.79 -4.52 3.61
CA SER A 40 19.72 -5.51 3.73
C SER A 40 20.26 -6.81 4.30
N ARG A 41 19.72 -7.25 5.45
CA ARG A 41 20.04 -8.56 6.04
C ARG A 41 19.22 -9.71 5.45
N HIS A 42 18.22 -9.40 4.62
CA HIS A 42 17.36 -10.40 4.00
C HIS A 42 18.01 -10.92 2.69
N PRO A 43 18.20 -12.25 2.54
CA PRO A 43 18.93 -12.83 1.42
C PRO A 43 18.34 -12.48 0.05
N ALA A 44 17.02 -12.29 -0.06
CA ALA A 44 16.35 -11.92 -1.31
C ALA A 44 16.71 -10.52 -1.84
N PHE A 45 17.29 -9.64 -1.01
CA PHE A 45 17.63 -8.26 -1.39
C PHE A 45 19.14 -8.02 -1.48
N LYS A 46 19.94 -9.08 -1.29
CA LYS A 46 21.40 -8.99 -1.14
C LYS A 46 22.09 -8.52 -2.41
N ASP A 47 21.54 -8.86 -3.57
CA ASP A 47 22.10 -8.52 -4.89
C ASP A 47 21.58 -7.18 -5.45
N ILE A 48 20.58 -6.57 -4.81
CA ILE A 48 19.91 -5.35 -5.29
C ILE A 48 20.66 -4.08 -4.82
N GLY A 49 21.51 -4.21 -3.80
CA GLY A 49 22.24 -3.07 -3.22
C GLY A 49 21.31 -2.16 -2.40
N PRO A 50 21.68 -0.88 -2.21
CA PRO A 50 20.86 0.07 -1.47
C PRO A 50 19.51 0.32 -2.15
N TYR A 51 18.40 0.11 -1.45
CA TYR A 51 17.06 0.41 -1.96
C TYR A 51 16.27 1.33 -1.03
N ALA A 52 15.40 2.14 -1.63
CA ALA A 52 14.47 2.99 -0.90
C ALA A 52 13.16 2.24 -0.67
N LEU A 53 12.75 2.11 0.60
CA LEU A 53 11.39 1.76 0.98
C LEU A 53 10.61 3.04 1.23
N ALA A 54 9.53 3.25 0.49
CA ALA A 54 8.67 4.40 0.66
C ALA A 54 7.27 3.98 1.10
N TYR A 55 6.72 4.70 2.07
CA TYR A 55 5.28 4.77 2.30
C TYR A 55 4.72 5.83 1.36
N VAL A 56 3.75 5.42 0.56
CA VAL A 56 3.08 6.28 -0.41
C VAL A 56 1.64 6.43 0.06
N ASP A 57 1.22 7.68 0.27
CA ASP A 57 -0.18 8.01 0.47
C ASP A 57 -0.82 8.14 -0.91
N LEU A 58 -1.72 7.23 -1.26
CA LEU A 58 -2.42 7.28 -2.54
C LEU A 58 -3.54 8.32 -2.47
N ASP A 59 -3.78 9.04 -3.56
CA ASP A 59 -4.80 10.12 -3.65
C ASP A 59 -6.22 9.67 -3.28
N GLU A 60 -6.46 8.37 -3.36
CA GLU A 60 -7.70 7.72 -2.96
C GLU A 60 -7.86 7.62 -1.42
N GLY A 61 -6.92 8.17 -0.65
CA GLY A 61 -6.90 8.19 0.82
C GLY A 61 -6.32 6.92 1.44
N PHE A 62 -5.50 6.19 0.69
CA PHE A 62 -4.88 4.94 1.14
C PHE A 62 -3.48 5.19 1.71
N ARG A 63 -3.13 4.44 2.76
CA ARG A 63 -1.78 4.33 3.33
C ARG A 63 -1.47 2.86 3.61
#